data_AF-A0A4S3LY71-F1
#
_entry.id   AF-A0A4S3LY71-F1
#
_cell.length_a   1.000
_cell.length_b   1.000
_cell.length_c   1.000
_cell.angle_alpha   90.00
_cell.angle_beta   90.00
_cell.angle_gamma   90.00
#
_symmetry.space_group_name_H-M   'P 1'
#
loop_
_entity.id
_entity.type
_entity.pdbx_description
1 polymer ?
#
loop_
_entity_poly.entity_id
_entity_poly.type
_entity_poly.pdbx_seq_one_letter_code
_entity_poly.pdbx_strand_id
1 'polypeptide(L)'
;MKNLLLSAFALALLAGCSDQDDNLNEQKNLLVNFSFDPNQERLDNIGQPAVIPQGNAAQTPKINGMSGHYIELAPDALTPLGEGEIIYMGTETQAGGDKAIDFRQSRIVANNENFLEIPLNKVAPGTYKWVRISVSYQSGTIDLLHEGNRIQGTLASFLGYNTYIDNVEINGQTVDVNANKLQGFWVFEALGFTVDGQAPEGAVTVPNPLFETSPIPQGSCVITGEFKEPLIITGEENENITINLSFSINNSFEWTEVNADGQYEPGAGEQLVDMGLRGLIPSHN
;
A
#
# COMPACT_ATOMS: atom_id res chain seq x y z
N MET A 1 -77.61 -45.14 21.38
CA MET A 1 -77.63 -43.95 20.49
C MET A 1 -76.33 -43.19 20.68
N LYS A 2 -75.86 -42.59 19.59
CA LYS A 2 -74.47 -42.31 19.24
C LYS A 2 -73.65 -41.48 20.25
N ASN A 3 -72.36 -41.79 20.21
CA ASN A 3 -71.25 -41.28 20.99
C ASN A 3 -71.06 -39.76 20.94
N LEU A 4 -70.72 -39.24 22.11
CA LEU A 4 -70.16 -37.93 22.38
C LEU A 4 -68.67 -37.90 21.98
N LEU A 5 -68.22 -36.74 21.48
CA LEU A 5 -66.84 -36.43 21.14
C LEU A 5 -65.87 -36.67 22.30
N LEU A 6 -64.62 -37.06 21.99
CA LEU A 6 -63.46 -36.53 22.70
C LEU A 6 -62.22 -36.54 21.82
N SER A 7 -61.68 -35.34 21.59
CA SER A 7 -60.39 -35.07 20.95
C SER A 7 -59.24 -35.64 21.77
N ALA A 8 -58.28 -36.27 21.11
CA ALA A 8 -56.96 -36.55 21.67
C ALA A 8 -55.90 -35.83 20.82
N PHE A 9 -55.29 -34.84 21.46
CA PHE A 9 -54.22 -33.98 20.97
C PHE A 9 -52.91 -34.76 21.02
N ALA A 10 -52.27 -35.01 19.88
CA ALA A 10 -50.97 -35.67 19.81
C ALA A 10 -49.86 -34.63 20.03
N LEU A 11 -49.28 -34.63 21.23
CA LEU A 11 -48.12 -33.84 21.60
C LEU A 11 -46.86 -34.63 21.17
N ALA A 12 -46.23 -34.22 20.07
CA ALA A 12 -44.96 -34.78 19.63
C ALA A 12 -43.82 -34.15 20.44
N LEU A 13 -43.24 -34.94 21.36
CA LEU A 13 -41.97 -34.68 22.01
C LEU A 13 -40.85 -34.85 20.96
N LEU A 14 -40.30 -33.74 20.48
CA LEU A 14 -38.99 -33.73 19.83
C LEU A 14 -37.96 -33.28 20.86
N ALA A 15 -37.25 -34.27 21.41
CA ALA A 15 -35.96 -34.06 22.04
C ALA A 15 -34.96 -33.68 20.94
N GLY A 16 -34.65 -32.39 20.82
CA GLY A 16 -33.52 -31.89 20.04
C GLY A 16 -32.30 -31.86 20.94
N CYS A 17 -31.25 -32.58 20.54
CA CYS A 17 -29.92 -32.56 21.16
C CYS A 17 -29.46 -31.15 21.45
N SER A 18 -29.00 -30.92 22.68
CA SER A 18 -28.10 -29.82 22.99
C SER A 18 -26.74 -30.16 22.39
N ASP A 19 -26.41 -29.62 21.23
CA ASP A 19 -25.03 -29.56 20.77
C ASP A 19 -24.34 -28.47 21.60
N GLN A 20 -23.92 -28.85 22.81
CA GLN A 20 -22.74 -28.28 23.44
C GLN A 20 -21.55 -28.94 22.76
N ASP A 21 -21.00 -28.29 21.75
CA ASP A 21 -19.57 -28.25 21.45
C ASP A 21 -19.37 -27.45 20.16
N ASP A 22 -19.08 -26.16 20.33
CA ASP A 22 -18.24 -25.39 19.41
C ASP A 22 -17.67 -24.20 20.20
N ASN A 23 -16.85 -24.50 21.22
CA ASN A 23 -15.75 -23.58 21.57
C ASN A 23 -14.68 -23.73 20.48
N LEU A 24 -15.02 -23.34 19.26
CA LEU A 24 -14.00 -23.00 18.28
C LEU A 24 -13.38 -21.71 18.82
N ASN A 25 -12.18 -21.83 19.41
CA ASN A 25 -11.28 -20.69 19.48
C ASN A 25 -11.05 -20.23 18.04
N GLU A 26 -11.92 -19.36 17.54
CA GLU A 26 -11.73 -18.71 16.25
C GLU A 26 -10.35 -18.06 16.28
N GLN A 27 -9.46 -18.55 15.42
CA GLN A 27 -8.13 -17.98 15.26
C GLN A 27 -8.29 -16.50 14.92
N LYS A 28 -7.76 -15.64 15.80
CA LYS A 28 -7.78 -14.20 15.59
C LYS A 28 -6.60 -13.77 14.74
N ASN A 29 -6.85 -12.83 13.84
CA ASN A 29 -5.91 -12.39 12.82
C ASN A 29 -5.58 -10.91 12.98
N LEU A 30 -4.34 -10.58 12.64
CA LEU A 30 -3.90 -9.23 12.33
C LEU A 30 -4.17 -9.01 10.84
N LEU A 31 -4.98 -7.99 10.56
CA LEU A 31 -5.33 -7.55 9.23
C LEU A 31 -4.59 -6.25 8.94
N VAL A 32 -4.02 -6.10 7.75
CA VAL A 32 -3.45 -4.82 7.29
C VAL A 32 -4.22 -4.35 6.06
N ASN A 33 -4.84 -3.18 6.15
CA ASN A 33 -5.57 -2.54 5.07
C ASN A 33 -4.78 -1.34 4.54
N PHE A 34 -4.90 -1.06 3.24
CA PHE A 34 -4.32 0.13 2.63
C PHE A 34 -5.41 1.17 2.35
N SER A 35 -5.18 2.42 2.74
CA SER A 35 -6.01 3.57 2.38
C SER A 35 -5.18 4.62 1.66
N PHE A 36 -5.79 5.32 0.70
CA PHE A 36 -5.15 6.39 -0.06
C PHE A 36 -5.85 7.72 0.25
N ASP A 37 -5.16 8.63 0.93
CA ASP A 37 -5.75 9.87 1.44
C ASP A 37 -5.22 11.11 0.67
N PRO A 38 -6.09 11.82 -0.09
CA PRO A 38 -5.73 13.02 -0.81
C PRO A 38 -5.59 14.27 0.08
N ASN A 39 -6.03 14.21 1.34
CA ASN A 39 -6.00 15.33 2.28
C ASN A 39 -4.95 15.16 3.38
N GLN A 40 -4.36 13.97 3.50
CA GLN A 40 -3.23 13.74 4.41
C GLN A 40 -2.08 14.70 4.07
N GLU A 41 -1.34 15.12 5.10
CA GLU A 41 -0.24 16.06 4.91
C GLU A 41 0.80 15.52 3.91
N ARG A 42 1.34 16.42 3.10
CA ARG A 42 2.39 16.12 2.15
C ARG A 42 3.74 16.30 2.84
N LEU A 43 4.47 15.21 3.04
CA LEU A 43 5.75 15.18 3.73
C LEU A 43 6.92 15.05 2.75
N ASP A 44 8.11 15.44 3.19
CA ASP A 44 9.40 15.17 2.53
C ASP A 44 10.04 13.86 3.05
N ASN A 45 11.27 13.58 2.60
CA ASN A 45 12.01 12.37 2.96
C ASN A 45 12.32 12.23 4.46
N ILE A 46 12.34 13.32 5.22
CA ILE A 46 12.60 13.30 6.67
C ILE A 46 11.30 13.44 7.49
N GLY A 47 10.14 13.33 6.83
CA GLY A 47 8.84 13.38 7.47
C GLY A 47 8.38 14.78 7.88
N GLN A 48 8.93 15.85 7.28
CA GLN A 48 8.49 17.23 7.53
C GLN A 48 7.52 17.71 6.43
N PRO A 49 6.62 18.68 6.72
CA PRO A 49 5.73 19.23 5.72
C PRO A 49 6.50 19.80 4.52
N ALA A 50 6.08 19.42 3.32
CA ALA A 50 6.76 19.75 2.08
C ALA A 50 5.93 20.66 1.20
N VAL A 51 6.53 21.77 0.77
CA VAL A 51 5.96 22.67 -0.24
C VAL A 51 6.31 22.22 -1.65
N ILE A 52 5.54 22.65 -2.64
CA ILE A 52 5.89 22.49 -4.05
C ILE A 52 6.93 23.57 -4.39
N PRO A 53 8.12 23.21 -4.90
CA PRO A 53 9.15 24.18 -5.27
C PRO A 53 8.68 25.17 -6.35
N GLN A 54 9.26 26.37 -6.35
CA GLN A 54 9.01 27.33 -7.43
C GLN A 54 9.48 26.77 -8.77
N GLY A 55 8.62 26.87 -9.80
CA GLY A 55 8.88 26.31 -11.12
C GLY A 55 8.42 24.86 -11.28
N ASN A 56 7.82 24.28 -10.23
CA ASN A 56 7.16 22.98 -10.29
C ASN A 56 5.66 23.13 -10.06
N ALA A 57 4.90 22.19 -10.60
CA ALA A 57 3.50 21.97 -10.30
C ALA A 57 3.28 20.52 -9.86
N ALA A 58 2.15 20.27 -9.21
CA ALA A 58 1.80 18.94 -8.75
C ALA A 58 0.28 18.71 -8.80
N GLN A 59 -0.10 17.44 -8.84
CA GLN A 59 -1.50 17.01 -8.78
C GLN A 59 -1.63 15.79 -7.86
N THR A 60 -2.84 15.58 -7.35
CA THR A 60 -3.20 14.38 -6.59
C THR A 60 -3.73 13.31 -7.56
N PRO A 61 -2.96 12.24 -7.82
CA PRO A 61 -3.41 11.17 -8.70
C PRO A 61 -4.59 10.41 -8.09
N LYS A 62 -5.44 9.85 -8.95
CA LYS A 62 -6.43 8.86 -8.50
C LYS A 62 -5.77 7.48 -8.44
N ILE A 63 -5.32 7.05 -7.27
CA ILE A 63 -4.69 5.74 -7.11
C ILE A 63 -5.71 4.62 -7.37
N ASN A 64 -5.34 3.72 -8.28
CA ASN A 64 -6.11 2.55 -8.69
C ASN A 64 -5.73 1.31 -7.88
N GLY A 65 -4.47 1.21 -7.44
CA GLY A 65 -4.02 0.13 -6.56
C GLY A 65 -2.57 0.27 -6.16
N MET A 66 -2.19 -0.43 -5.08
CA MET A 66 -0.85 -0.40 -4.48
C MET A 66 -0.44 -1.80 -4.01
N SER A 67 0.87 -2.06 -3.96
CA SER A 67 1.44 -3.29 -3.41
C SER A 67 2.59 -2.99 -2.46
N GLY A 68 2.80 -3.87 -1.48
CA GLY A 68 3.94 -3.85 -0.57
C GLY A 68 4.86 -5.06 -0.76
N HIS A 69 6.13 -4.91 -0.34
CA HIS A 69 7.12 -5.99 -0.28
C HIS A 69 7.55 -6.34 1.15
N TYR A 70 7.33 -5.44 2.10
CA TYR A 70 7.83 -5.62 3.46
C TYR A 70 6.95 -4.87 4.44
N ILE A 71 6.62 -5.45 5.59
CA ILE A 71 5.97 -4.74 6.70
C ILE A 71 6.64 -5.15 8.02
N GLU A 72 7.03 -4.15 8.81
CA GLU A 72 7.67 -4.31 10.11
C GLU A 72 7.00 -3.41 11.15
N LEU A 73 6.77 -3.98 12.33
CA LEU A 73 6.32 -3.26 13.52
C LEU A 73 7.52 -2.99 14.42
N ALA A 74 7.82 -1.72 14.69
CA ALA A 74 8.96 -1.30 15.50
C ALA A 74 8.51 -0.80 16.89
N PRO A 75 9.08 -1.34 17.99
CA PRO A 75 8.74 -0.92 19.35
C PRO A 75 8.96 0.57 19.63
N ASP A 76 10.05 1.13 19.10
CA ASP A 76 10.42 2.53 19.33
C ASP A 76 11.27 3.14 18.19
N ALA A 77 11.55 4.43 18.32
CA ALA A 77 12.30 5.23 17.36
C ALA A 77 13.77 4.82 17.18
N LEU A 78 14.33 4.04 18.11
CA LEU A 78 15.72 3.55 18.09
C LEU A 78 15.84 2.17 17.46
N THR A 79 14.73 1.49 17.19
CA THR A 79 14.71 0.15 16.59
C THR A 79 15.27 0.23 15.15
N PRO A 80 16.42 -0.40 14.84
CA PRO A 80 16.97 -0.39 13.47
C PRO A 80 16.03 -1.08 12.48
N LEU A 81 16.06 -0.68 11.21
CA LEU A 81 15.30 -1.37 10.15
C LEU A 81 15.67 -2.85 10.09
N GLY A 82 14.67 -3.73 10.13
CA GLY A 82 14.87 -5.19 10.12
C GLY A 82 15.05 -5.83 11.50
N GLU A 83 15.10 -5.03 12.58
CA GLU A 83 15.23 -5.51 13.96
C GLU A 83 13.91 -5.43 14.75
N GLY A 84 12.84 -4.89 14.15
CA GLY A 84 11.47 -4.99 14.65
C GLY A 84 10.81 -6.33 14.31
N GLU A 85 9.50 -6.40 14.56
CA GLU A 85 8.68 -7.57 14.22
C GLU A 85 8.28 -7.52 12.74
N ILE A 86 8.89 -8.37 11.93
CA ILE A 86 8.61 -8.46 10.49
C ILE A 86 7.37 -9.34 10.29
N ILE A 87 6.24 -8.72 9.98
CA ILE A 87 4.96 -9.43 9.77
C ILE A 87 4.71 -9.78 8.29
N TYR A 88 5.48 -9.22 7.37
CA TYR A 88 5.39 -9.53 5.94
C TYR A 88 6.72 -9.34 5.21
N MET A 89 7.03 -10.29 4.33
CA MET A 89 8.10 -10.21 3.33
C MET A 89 7.61 -10.84 2.03
N GLY A 90 7.62 -10.08 0.95
CA GLY A 90 7.23 -10.52 -0.38
C GLY A 90 8.23 -11.49 -0.99
N THR A 91 7.82 -12.14 -2.08
CA THR A 91 8.71 -13.08 -2.78
C THR A 91 9.80 -12.32 -3.53
N GLU A 92 11.00 -12.89 -3.53
CA GLU A 92 12.15 -12.38 -4.27
C GLU A 92 12.66 -13.44 -5.25
N THR A 93 13.29 -12.98 -6.32
CA THR A 93 13.79 -13.81 -7.42
C THR A 93 15.17 -13.36 -7.87
N GLN A 94 15.87 -14.23 -8.60
CA GLN A 94 17.12 -13.94 -9.30
C GLN A 94 16.98 -14.10 -10.82
N ALA A 95 15.73 -14.11 -11.33
CA ALA A 95 15.45 -14.30 -12.75
C ALA A 95 16.13 -13.25 -13.65
N GLY A 96 16.22 -12.00 -13.19
CA GLY A 96 16.94 -10.93 -13.86
C GLY A 96 18.44 -10.83 -13.51
N GLY A 97 19.02 -11.86 -12.88
CA GLY A 97 20.41 -11.90 -12.42
C GLY A 97 20.52 -11.59 -10.92
N ASP A 98 20.53 -10.31 -10.57
CA ASP A 98 20.60 -9.88 -9.17
C ASP A 98 19.28 -10.15 -8.43
N LYS A 99 19.36 -10.28 -7.11
CA LYS A 99 18.19 -10.47 -6.24
C LYS A 99 17.25 -9.26 -6.37
N ALA A 100 15.99 -9.52 -6.65
CA ALA A 100 14.95 -8.52 -6.88
C ALA A 100 13.60 -8.99 -6.31
N ILE A 101 12.71 -8.04 -6.03
CA ILE A 101 11.30 -8.31 -5.76
C ILE A 101 10.70 -9.03 -6.97
N ASP A 102 9.98 -10.12 -6.75
CA ASP A 102 9.27 -10.83 -7.81
C ASP A 102 7.90 -10.19 -8.03
N PHE A 103 7.79 -9.27 -9.00
CA PHE A 103 6.53 -8.57 -9.26
C PHE A 103 5.39 -9.51 -9.65
N ARG A 104 5.71 -10.68 -10.23
CA ARG A 104 4.73 -11.68 -10.67
C ARG A 104 3.97 -12.30 -9.51
N GLN A 105 4.54 -12.22 -8.30
CA GLN A 105 3.94 -12.70 -7.06
C GLN A 105 3.37 -11.55 -6.22
N SER A 106 3.35 -10.32 -6.73
CA SER A 106 2.86 -9.16 -5.98
C SER A 106 1.34 -9.16 -5.89
N ARG A 107 0.83 -8.89 -4.69
CA ARG A 107 -0.58 -8.63 -4.45
C ARG A 107 -0.84 -7.13 -4.56
N ILE A 108 -1.64 -6.71 -5.53
CA ILE A 108 -2.07 -5.32 -5.66
C ILE A 108 -3.46 -5.20 -5.05
N VAL A 109 -3.66 -4.21 -4.18
CA VAL A 109 -4.94 -3.94 -3.51
C VAL A 109 -5.44 -2.54 -3.79
N ALA A 110 -6.76 -2.38 -3.83
CA ALA A 110 -7.42 -1.09 -4.01
C ALA A 110 -7.52 -0.32 -2.68
N ASN A 111 -8.16 0.86 -2.76
CA ASN A 111 -8.39 1.70 -1.59
C ASN A 111 -9.32 1.00 -0.57
N ASN A 112 -8.93 1.02 0.70
CA ASN A 112 -9.59 0.37 1.84
C ASN A 112 -9.70 -1.16 1.73
N GLU A 113 -8.81 -1.79 0.98
CA GLU A 113 -8.78 -3.24 0.82
C GLU A 113 -7.71 -3.87 1.73
N ASN A 114 -7.98 -5.10 2.18
CA ASN A 114 -7.05 -5.90 2.95
C ASN A 114 -5.87 -6.36 2.08
N PHE A 115 -4.65 -6.04 2.52
CA PHE A 115 -3.39 -6.46 1.92
C PHE A 115 -2.81 -7.72 2.58
N LEU A 116 -2.86 -7.79 3.91
CA LEU A 116 -2.29 -8.88 4.70
C LEU A 116 -3.32 -9.41 5.69
N GLU A 117 -3.34 -10.73 5.82
CA GLU A 117 -4.01 -11.44 6.91
C GLU A 117 -3.01 -12.44 7.49
N ILE A 118 -2.64 -12.24 8.75
CA ILE A 118 -1.71 -13.11 9.48
C ILE A 118 -2.31 -13.48 10.83
N PRO A 119 -2.21 -14.73 11.29
CA PRO A 119 -2.64 -15.08 12.64
C PRO A 119 -1.91 -14.28 13.71
N LEU A 120 -2.63 -13.77 14.71
CA LEU A 120 -2.03 -13.00 15.81
C LEU A 120 -1.01 -13.83 16.61
N ASN A 121 -1.20 -15.14 16.69
CA ASN A 121 -0.23 -16.04 17.32
C ASN A 121 1.09 -16.22 16.54
N LYS A 122 1.22 -15.60 15.36
CA LYS A 122 2.47 -15.49 14.58
C LYS A 122 3.12 -14.12 14.72
N VAL A 123 2.48 -13.18 15.40
CA VAL A 123 3.01 -11.86 15.69
C VAL A 123 3.53 -11.86 17.13
N ALA A 124 4.75 -11.40 17.35
CA ALA A 124 5.30 -11.32 18.70
C ALA A 124 4.45 -10.38 19.60
N PRO A 125 4.16 -10.77 20.86
CA PRO A 125 3.60 -9.85 21.84
C PRO A 125 4.54 -8.66 22.09
N GLY A 126 3.99 -7.47 22.17
CA GLY A 126 4.77 -6.25 22.30
C GLY A 126 3.93 -4.98 22.24
N THR A 127 4.61 -3.85 22.44
CA THR A 127 4.05 -2.52 22.19
C THR A 127 4.84 -1.88 21.07
N TYR A 128 4.16 -1.58 19.96
CA TYR A 128 4.74 -1.07 18.73
C TYR A 128 4.28 0.36 18.51
N LYS A 129 5.24 1.28 18.47
CA LYS A 129 4.96 2.71 18.24
C LYS A 129 5.01 3.08 16.77
N TRP A 130 5.66 2.25 15.96
CA TRP A 130 5.95 2.56 14.56
C TRP A 130 5.62 1.38 13.67
N VAL A 131 5.23 1.68 12.44
CA VAL A 131 5.18 0.72 11.33
C VAL A 131 6.07 1.20 10.21
N ARG A 132 6.72 0.26 9.55
CA ARG A 132 7.54 0.45 8.36
C ARG A 132 7.01 -0.43 7.25
N ILE A 133 6.89 0.13 6.06
CA ILE A 133 6.44 -0.64 4.89
C ILE A 133 7.28 -0.28 3.67
N SER A 134 7.82 -1.30 2.99
CA SER A 134 8.36 -1.12 1.64
C SER A 134 7.22 -1.20 0.65
N VAL A 135 6.89 -0.07 0.00
CA VAL A 135 5.91 -0.05 -1.09
C VAL A 135 6.64 -0.42 -2.37
N SER A 136 6.19 -1.49 -3.03
CA SER A 136 6.84 -2.04 -4.23
C SER A 136 6.27 -1.47 -5.52
N TYR A 137 4.98 -1.14 -5.51
CA TYR A 137 4.25 -0.74 -6.70
C TYR A 137 3.06 0.16 -6.34
N GLN A 138 2.77 1.13 -7.22
CA GLN A 138 1.48 1.80 -7.24
C GLN A 138 1.03 2.05 -8.67
N SER A 139 -0.28 2.17 -8.86
CA SER A 139 -0.87 2.64 -10.11
C SER A 139 -1.89 3.72 -9.85
N GLY A 140 -1.97 4.69 -10.74
CA GLY A 140 -2.95 5.76 -10.62
C GLY A 140 -3.24 6.46 -11.95
N THR A 141 -4.35 7.17 -11.98
CA THR A 141 -4.73 8.01 -13.11
C THR A 141 -4.31 9.45 -12.85
N ILE A 142 -3.70 10.07 -13.85
CA ILE A 142 -3.27 11.47 -13.86
C ILE A 142 -3.94 12.24 -15.01
N ASP A 143 -4.15 13.52 -14.80
CA ASP A 143 -4.63 14.45 -15.83
C ASP A 143 -3.44 15.08 -16.56
N LEU A 144 -3.55 15.20 -17.88
CA LEU A 144 -2.55 15.80 -18.76
C LEU A 144 -3.20 16.76 -19.73
N LEU A 145 -2.43 17.74 -20.20
CA LEU A 145 -2.81 18.59 -21.32
C LEU A 145 -1.93 18.23 -22.53
N HIS A 146 -2.58 17.83 -23.62
CA HIS A 146 -1.92 17.47 -24.87
C HIS A 146 -2.57 18.21 -26.04
N GLU A 147 -1.78 19.08 -26.70
CA GLU A 147 -2.24 19.91 -27.82
C GLU A 147 -3.54 20.70 -27.49
N GLY A 148 -3.63 21.21 -26.25
CA GLY A 148 -4.80 21.95 -25.77
C GLY A 148 -6.00 21.09 -25.35
N ASN A 149 -5.91 19.76 -25.46
CA ASN A 149 -6.94 18.83 -25.01
C ASN A 149 -6.56 18.22 -23.67
N ARG A 150 -7.49 18.26 -22.71
CA ARG A 150 -7.33 17.55 -21.44
C ARG A 150 -7.62 16.08 -21.63
N ILE A 151 -6.66 15.25 -21.26
CA ILE A 151 -6.75 13.80 -21.35
C ILE A 151 -6.36 13.18 -20.01
N GLN A 152 -6.73 11.92 -19.83
CA GLN A 152 -6.30 11.11 -18.70
C GLN A 152 -5.39 10.00 -19.18
N GLY A 153 -4.40 9.68 -18.36
CA GLY A 153 -3.54 8.54 -18.56
C GLY A 153 -3.35 7.76 -17.27
N THR A 154 -2.96 6.51 -17.40
CA THR A 154 -2.65 5.63 -16.28
C THR A 154 -1.14 5.51 -16.15
N LEU A 155 -0.65 5.69 -14.94
CA LEU A 155 0.74 5.51 -14.57
C LEU A 155 0.84 4.25 -13.70
N ALA A 156 1.76 3.36 -14.07
CA ALA A 156 2.23 2.24 -13.27
C ALA A 156 3.65 2.55 -12.79
N SER A 157 3.82 2.71 -11.49
CA SER A 157 5.07 3.14 -10.86
C SER A 157 5.65 2.03 -10.00
N PHE A 158 6.88 1.62 -10.29
CA PHE A 158 7.61 0.61 -9.54
C PHE A 158 8.50 1.30 -8.52
N LEU A 159 8.01 1.26 -7.28
CA LEU A 159 8.62 1.97 -6.17
C LEU A 159 9.67 1.14 -5.47
N GLY A 160 9.68 -0.20 -5.59
CA GLY A 160 10.57 -1.12 -4.88
C GLY A 160 12.06 -1.04 -5.28
N TYR A 161 12.94 -1.52 -4.39
CA TYR A 161 14.39 -1.26 -4.49
C TYR A 161 15.03 -1.79 -5.77
N ASN A 162 14.64 -3.01 -6.14
CA ASN A 162 15.00 -3.69 -7.36
C ASN A 162 13.87 -4.68 -7.63
N THR A 163 13.21 -4.58 -8.77
CA THR A 163 11.99 -5.33 -9.06
C THR A 163 12.15 -6.04 -10.39
N TYR A 164 12.00 -7.36 -10.38
CA TYR A 164 11.94 -8.16 -11.60
C TYR A 164 10.52 -8.11 -12.15
N ILE A 165 10.38 -7.63 -13.39
CA ILE A 165 9.11 -7.42 -14.07
C ILE A 165 9.14 -8.24 -15.36
N ASP A 166 8.20 -9.19 -15.52
CA ASP A 166 7.99 -9.88 -16.80
C ASP A 166 7.32 -8.93 -17.78
N ASN A 167 6.14 -8.44 -17.42
CA ASN A 167 5.39 -7.46 -18.18
C ASN A 167 4.58 -6.55 -17.24
N VAL A 168 4.09 -5.44 -17.79
CA VAL A 168 3.17 -4.52 -17.13
C VAL A 168 1.86 -4.53 -17.90
N GLU A 169 0.78 -4.91 -17.23
CA GLU A 169 -0.58 -4.73 -17.75
C GLU A 169 -1.10 -3.35 -17.35
N ILE A 170 -1.42 -2.51 -18.33
CA ILE A 170 -1.85 -1.13 -18.09
C ILE A 170 -2.91 -0.72 -19.10
N ASN A 171 -4.12 -0.40 -18.62
CA ASN A 171 -5.26 0.00 -19.46
C ASN A 171 -5.55 -0.95 -20.65
N GLY A 172 -5.39 -2.26 -20.43
CA GLY A 172 -5.60 -3.29 -21.45
C GLY A 172 -4.47 -3.41 -22.49
N GLN A 173 -3.38 -2.67 -22.31
CA GLN A 173 -2.11 -2.89 -23.01
C GLN A 173 -1.18 -3.77 -22.16
N THR A 174 -0.27 -4.47 -22.83
CA THR A 174 0.80 -5.24 -22.20
C THR A 174 2.14 -4.68 -22.67
N VAL A 175 3.00 -4.31 -21.73
CA VAL A 175 4.38 -3.88 -21.99
C VAL A 175 5.33 -4.95 -21.48
N ASP A 176 6.03 -5.61 -22.39
CA ASP A 176 7.05 -6.60 -22.03
C ASP A 176 8.31 -5.91 -21.50
N VAL A 177 8.77 -6.32 -20.31
CA VAL A 177 9.97 -5.77 -19.65
C VAL A 177 11.05 -6.83 -19.51
N ASN A 178 10.70 -8.01 -18.99
CA ASN A 178 11.56 -9.18 -18.76
C ASN A 178 12.93 -8.84 -18.15
N ALA A 179 12.95 -7.95 -17.16
CA ALA A 179 14.18 -7.43 -16.59
C ALA A 179 14.01 -6.96 -15.14
N ASN A 180 15.15 -6.88 -14.45
CA ASN A 180 15.26 -6.12 -13.20
C ASN A 180 15.20 -4.62 -13.48
N LYS A 181 14.42 -3.90 -12.68
CA LYS A 181 14.27 -2.44 -12.73
C LYS A 181 14.46 -1.86 -11.33
N LEU A 182 15.25 -0.81 -11.23
CA LEU A 182 15.49 -0.10 -9.97
C LEU A 182 14.27 0.74 -9.59
N GLN A 183 14.25 1.20 -8.33
CA GLN A 183 13.24 2.14 -7.85
C GLN A 183 13.05 3.30 -8.83
N GLY A 184 11.80 3.61 -9.14
CA GLY A 184 11.43 4.73 -9.99
C GLY A 184 11.27 4.36 -11.46
N PHE A 185 11.34 3.08 -11.84
CA PHE A 185 10.85 2.65 -13.15
C PHE A 185 9.34 2.88 -13.23
N TRP A 186 8.84 3.32 -14.37
CA TRP A 186 7.43 3.54 -14.59
C TRP A 186 7.02 3.25 -16.03
N VAL A 187 5.75 2.93 -16.20
CA VAL A 187 5.07 2.79 -17.49
C VAL A 187 3.85 3.69 -17.48
N PHE A 188 3.67 4.49 -18.52
CA PHE A 188 2.55 5.39 -18.70
C PHE A 188 1.78 5.02 -19.95
N GLU A 189 0.47 4.97 -19.85
CA GLU A 189 -0.44 4.72 -20.96
C GLU A 189 -1.49 5.83 -21.04
N ALA A 190 -1.71 6.34 -22.26
CA ALA A 190 -2.87 7.16 -22.58
C ALA A 190 -3.28 6.95 -24.04
N LEU A 191 -4.59 6.83 -24.27
CA LEU A 191 -5.19 6.76 -25.61
C LEU A 191 -4.62 5.65 -26.52
N GLY A 192 -4.18 4.53 -25.93
CA GLY A 192 -3.57 3.41 -26.63
C GLY A 192 -2.08 3.59 -26.94
N PHE A 193 -1.46 4.68 -26.49
CA PHE A 193 -0.02 4.89 -26.56
C PHE A 193 0.63 4.60 -25.22
N THR A 194 1.74 3.88 -25.26
CA THR A 194 2.48 3.51 -24.05
C THR A 194 3.93 3.97 -24.16
N VAL A 195 4.45 4.49 -23.05
CA VAL A 195 5.84 4.91 -22.90
C VAL A 195 6.32 4.52 -21.51
N ASP A 196 7.58 4.12 -21.40
CA ASP A 196 8.22 3.80 -20.13
C ASP A 196 9.40 4.73 -19.84
N GLY A 197 9.81 4.77 -18.59
CA GLY A 197 10.93 5.59 -18.14
C GLY A 197 11.46 5.18 -16.77
N GLN A 198 12.48 5.90 -16.34
CA GLN A 198 13.20 5.66 -15.09
C GLN A 198 13.46 7.01 -14.42
N ALA A 199 12.94 7.19 -13.21
CA ALA A 199 13.27 8.35 -12.40
C ALA A 199 14.76 8.33 -12.01
N PRO A 200 15.40 9.50 -11.83
CA PRO A 200 16.76 9.59 -11.32
C PRO A 200 16.87 8.95 -9.93
N GLU A 201 18.06 8.44 -9.60
CA GLU A 201 18.33 7.85 -8.29
C GLU A 201 18.07 8.87 -7.16
N GLY A 202 17.27 8.48 -6.17
CA GLY A 202 16.90 9.34 -5.04
C GLY A 202 15.83 10.39 -5.34
N ALA A 203 15.27 10.45 -6.54
CA ALA A 203 14.21 11.41 -6.87
C ALA A 203 12.85 11.03 -6.26
N VAL A 204 12.60 9.73 -6.03
CA VAL A 204 11.35 9.24 -5.46
C VAL A 204 11.31 9.54 -3.96
N THR A 205 10.33 10.32 -3.51
CA THR A 205 10.16 10.61 -2.09
C THR A 205 9.62 9.39 -1.32
N VAL A 206 10.28 9.07 -0.20
CA VAL A 206 9.92 8.00 0.73
C VAL A 206 10.13 8.50 2.16
N PRO A 207 9.08 9.02 2.83
CA PRO A 207 9.20 9.65 4.13
C PRO A 207 9.69 8.72 5.25
N ASN A 208 10.71 9.16 5.99
CA ASN A 208 11.15 8.54 7.23
C ASN A 208 11.31 9.59 8.35
N PRO A 209 10.28 9.80 9.19
CA PRO A 209 10.39 10.65 10.37
C PRO A 209 11.49 10.22 11.36
N LEU A 210 11.96 8.97 11.27
CA LEU A 210 13.03 8.42 12.11
C LEU A 210 14.43 8.58 11.51
N PHE A 211 14.61 9.44 10.51
CA PHE A 211 15.88 9.56 9.78
C PHE A 211 17.11 9.73 10.68
N GLU A 212 17.01 10.53 11.75
CA GLU A 212 18.11 10.80 12.69
C GLU A 212 18.41 9.65 13.66
N THR A 213 17.41 8.84 14.01
CA THR A 213 17.53 7.80 15.06
C THR A 213 17.61 6.39 14.52
N SER A 214 16.93 6.14 13.40
CA SER A 214 16.87 4.85 12.71
C SER A 214 16.74 5.08 11.20
N PRO A 215 17.86 5.43 10.54
CA PRO A 215 17.88 5.73 9.12
C PRO A 215 17.56 4.50 8.29
N ILE A 216 17.02 4.78 7.10
CA ILE A 216 16.64 3.76 6.13
C ILE A 216 17.58 3.91 4.93
N PRO A 217 18.15 2.80 4.40
CA PRO A 217 19.00 2.87 3.21
C PRO A 217 18.26 3.53 2.05
N GLN A 218 18.94 4.45 1.36
CA GLN A 218 18.39 5.07 0.16
C GLN A 218 18.02 4.01 -0.87
N GLY A 219 16.88 4.18 -1.55
CA GLY A 219 16.40 3.20 -2.52
C GLY A 219 15.79 1.94 -1.93
N SER A 220 15.61 1.81 -0.61
CA SER A 220 14.92 0.66 0.02
C SER A 220 13.38 0.77 -0.01
N CYS A 221 12.87 1.97 -0.28
CA CYS A 221 11.44 2.24 -0.52
C CYS A 221 10.57 2.05 0.72
N VAL A 222 11.21 2.01 1.88
CA VAL A 222 10.55 1.86 3.18
C VAL A 222 10.09 3.22 3.68
N ILE A 223 8.78 3.39 3.79
CA ILE A 223 8.14 4.54 4.43
C ILE A 223 7.81 4.18 5.88
N THR A 224 8.00 5.13 6.79
CA THR A 224 7.78 4.96 8.23
C THR A 224 6.60 5.82 8.70
N GLY A 225 5.70 5.23 9.49
CA GLY A 225 4.57 5.93 10.12
C GLY A 225 4.54 5.69 11.63
N GLU A 226 4.20 6.73 12.39
CA GLU A 226 3.98 6.64 13.84
C GLU A 226 2.51 6.33 14.13
N PHE A 227 2.25 5.35 14.98
CA PHE A 227 0.91 5.16 15.52
C PHE A 227 0.60 6.26 16.53
N LYS A 228 -0.56 6.91 16.36
CA LYS A 228 -1.04 7.90 17.35
C LYS A 228 -1.18 7.28 18.75
N GLU A 229 -1.78 6.11 18.82
CA GLU A 229 -1.81 5.26 20.00
C GLU A 229 -1.01 4.00 19.68
N PRO A 230 -0.01 3.59 20.50
CA PRO A 230 0.81 2.42 20.17
C PRO A 230 -0.03 1.16 20.02
N LEU A 231 0.28 0.36 18.99
CA LEU A 231 -0.30 -0.97 18.81
C LEU A 231 0.20 -1.89 19.93
N ILE A 232 -0.71 -2.51 20.66
CA ILE A 232 -0.38 -3.47 21.72
C ILE A 232 -0.86 -4.86 21.30
N ILE A 233 0.08 -5.79 21.17
CA ILE A 233 -0.17 -7.21 20.98
C ILE A 233 0.12 -7.91 22.31
N THR A 234 -0.87 -8.55 22.91
CA THR A 234 -0.76 -9.26 24.19
C THR A 234 -0.50 -10.75 23.99
N GLY A 235 -0.88 -11.32 22.85
CA GLY A 235 -0.90 -12.76 22.60
C GLY A 235 -2.14 -13.48 23.15
N GLU A 236 -3.08 -12.73 23.73
CA GLU A 236 -4.35 -13.23 24.28
C GLU A 236 -5.57 -12.51 23.66
N GLU A 237 -5.43 -12.03 22.42
CA GLU A 237 -6.47 -11.29 21.73
C GLU A 237 -7.73 -12.14 21.53
N ASN A 238 -8.89 -11.53 21.83
CA ASN A 238 -10.21 -12.14 21.67
C ASN A 238 -10.94 -11.65 20.42
N GLU A 239 -10.35 -10.72 19.69
CA GLU A 239 -10.87 -10.17 18.44
C GLU A 239 -9.73 -9.95 17.43
N ASN A 240 -10.10 -9.75 16.17
CA ASN A 240 -9.13 -9.39 15.14
C ASN A 240 -8.65 -7.96 15.37
N ILE A 241 -7.37 -7.73 15.13
CA ILE A 241 -6.79 -6.39 15.07
C ILE A 241 -6.65 -6.01 13.60
N THR A 242 -7.13 -4.83 13.24
CA THR A 242 -7.00 -4.28 11.89
C THR A 242 -6.15 -3.03 11.94
N ILE A 243 -4.95 -3.09 11.36
CA ILE A 243 -4.13 -1.92 11.09
C ILE A 243 -4.59 -1.32 9.76
N ASN A 244 -4.92 -0.03 9.76
CA ASN A 244 -5.12 0.73 8.55
C ASN A 244 -3.89 1.59 8.25
N LEU A 245 -3.27 1.37 7.09
CA LEU A 245 -2.13 2.16 6.60
C LEU A 245 -2.65 3.22 5.64
N SER A 246 -2.78 4.47 6.11
CA SER A 246 -3.19 5.60 5.28
C SER A 246 -1.99 6.26 4.62
N PHE A 247 -1.89 6.14 3.30
CA PHE A 247 -0.85 6.75 2.49
C PHE A 247 -1.29 8.12 1.98
N SER A 248 -0.43 9.13 2.16
CA SER A 248 -0.66 10.46 1.58
C SER A 248 -0.36 10.42 0.09
N ILE A 249 -1.39 10.71 -0.69
CA ILE A 249 -1.32 10.89 -2.16
C ILE A 249 -1.48 12.37 -2.54
N ASN A 250 -1.53 13.25 -1.54
CA ASN A 250 -1.72 14.68 -1.70
C ASN A 250 -0.57 15.30 -2.52
N ASN A 251 -0.87 15.75 -3.74
CA ASN A 251 0.09 16.35 -4.66
C ASN A 251 1.36 15.50 -4.78
N SER A 252 1.17 14.19 -4.93
CA SER A 252 2.25 13.20 -4.98
C SER A 252 2.86 13.02 -6.37
N PHE A 253 2.16 13.48 -7.43
CA PHE A 253 2.70 13.55 -8.77
C PHE A 253 3.17 14.99 -9.04
N GLU A 254 4.48 15.22 -9.11
CA GLU A 254 5.11 16.53 -9.26
C GLU A 254 5.97 16.59 -10.54
N TRP A 255 5.95 17.71 -11.24
CA TRP A 255 6.75 17.94 -12.45
C TRP A 255 7.33 19.36 -12.50
N THR A 256 8.35 19.55 -13.33
CA THR A 256 8.87 20.89 -13.66
C THR A 256 7.98 21.55 -14.72
N GLU A 257 7.55 22.78 -14.48
CA GLU A 257 6.76 23.55 -15.43
C GLU A 257 7.64 24.19 -16.51
N VAL A 258 7.22 24.05 -17.75
CA VAL A 258 7.66 24.91 -18.87
C VAL A 258 6.64 26.01 -19.08
N ASN A 259 5.35 25.65 -19.01
CA ASN A 259 4.23 26.56 -18.98
C ASN A 259 3.71 26.63 -17.55
N ALA A 260 3.73 27.83 -16.95
CA ALA A 260 3.30 28.00 -15.55
C ALA A 260 1.77 28.10 -15.44
N ASP A 261 1.07 26.99 -15.69
CA ASP A 261 -0.40 26.91 -15.72
C ASP A 261 -1.00 25.80 -14.82
N GLY A 262 -0.16 25.03 -14.14
CA GLY A 262 -0.54 23.94 -13.24
C GLY A 262 -1.06 22.69 -13.95
N GLN A 263 -0.85 22.55 -15.26
CA GLN A 263 -1.25 21.36 -16.03
C GLN A 263 -0.02 20.60 -16.49
N TYR A 264 -0.07 19.27 -16.42
CA TYR A 264 1.07 18.47 -16.87
C TYR A 264 1.08 18.36 -18.40
N GLU A 265 2.11 18.94 -19.03
CA GLU A 265 2.31 19.05 -20.47
C GLU A 265 3.61 18.38 -20.93
N PRO A 266 3.70 17.04 -20.96
CA PRO A 266 4.92 16.34 -21.36
C PRO A 266 5.38 16.73 -22.79
N GLY A 267 4.45 17.06 -23.68
CA GLY A 267 4.75 17.53 -25.04
C GLY A 267 5.45 18.89 -25.11
N ALA A 268 5.32 19.72 -24.06
CA ALA A 268 6.04 20.98 -23.92
C ALA A 268 7.46 20.80 -23.35
N GLY A 269 7.83 19.57 -22.96
CA GLY A 269 9.12 19.25 -22.36
C GLY A 269 9.13 19.22 -20.83
N GLU A 270 7.95 19.23 -20.20
CA GLU A 270 7.82 19.09 -18.75
C GLU A 270 8.25 17.70 -18.28
N GLN A 271 9.03 17.66 -17.20
CA GLN A 271 9.64 16.43 -16.71
C GLN A 271 9.09 16.06 -15.34
N LEU A 272 8.80 14.77 -15.17
CA LEU A 272 8.45 14.20 -13.88
C LEU A 272 9.59 14.43 -12.87
N VAL A 273 9.25 15.01 -11.72
CA VAL A 273 10.16 15.23 -10.60
C VAL A 273 9.98 14.14 -9.56
N ASP A 274 8.73 13.88 -9.17
CA ASP A 274 8.42 12.92 -8.11
C ASP A 274 7.07 12.25 -8.37
N MET A 275 7.01 10.98 -8.01
CA MET A 275 5.82 10.14 -8.03
C MET A 275 5.77 9.22 -6.82
N GLY A 276 6.52 9.55 -5.76
CA GLY A 276 6.59 8.81 -4.52
C GLY A 276 5.37 9.01 -3.63
N LEU A 277 5.40 8.39 -2.46
CA LEU A 277 4.38 8.57 -1.43
C LEU A 277 4.75 9.75 -0.55
N ARG A 278 3.75 10.46 -0.05
CA ARG A 278 3.97 11.71 0.68
C ARG A 278 3.72 11.60 2.18
N GLY A 279 3.58 10.38 2.70
CA GLY A 279 3.42 10.14 4.14
C GLY A 279 2.67 8.85 4.44
N LEU A 280 2.75 8.41 5.69
CA LEU A 280 2.04 7.24 6.21
C LEU A 280 1.50 7.56 7.60
N ILE A 281 0.18 7.48 7.76
CA ILE A 281 -0.49 7.55 9.06
C ILE A 281 -1.13 6.20 9.33
N PRO A 282 -0.59 5.40 10.25
CA PRO A 282 -1.19 4.15 10.66
C PRO A 282 -2.22 4.36 11.79
N SER A 283 -3.26 3.54 11.79
CA SER A 283 -4.25 3.45 12.88
C SER A 283 -4.67 2.00 13.09
N HIS A 284 -5.29 1.71 14.23
CA HIS A 284 -5.86 0.40 14.52
C HIS A 284 -7.17 0.51 15.35
N ASN A 285 -7.95 -0.57 15.41
CA ASN A 285 -9.09 -0.71 16.32
C ASN A 285 -8.68 -1.15 17.73
#